data_AF-A0A2S6N8E7-F1
#
_entry.id   AF-A0A2S6N8E7-F1
#
_cell.length_a   1.000
_cell.length_b   1.000
_cell.length_c   1.000
_cell.angle_alpha   90.00
_cell.angle_beta   90.00
_cell.angle_gamma   90.00
#
_symmetry.space_group_name_H-M   'P 1'
#
loop_
_entity.id
_entity.type
_entity.pdbx_description
1 polymer ?
#
loop_
_entity_poly.entity_id
_entity_poly.type
_entity_poly.pdbx_seq_one_letter_code
_entity_poly.pdbx_strand_id
1 'polypeptide(L)'
;MGFTSKLFANPDFGWSNKVRLPDYRQIELYSKPRVLTFDEPPLPDEAPLERIAALARAAVVFEATLAGLYPTDLPLTSWARAKELPKSTLVEKITIQLHRLTRLIRLIAFHPHGQVEMRNGVICMGGVIGKEVYYFDITAAGLDLIETMVAYWFSTRDSVYPEAYVERVFSEMFFDIDAEIRRYADEGRTLYQFQRKGPFNRHFRFDCDNPKATFEADHVEIEIPAPYRDSARYAIDFYAVLHDVLHIIPVEALKDGKIARADLPKWEARTPDPLSLPAAFKTKFGRLKPNINQPMT
;
A
#
# COMPACT_ATOMS: atom_id res chain seq x y z
N MET A 1 2.40 2.75 26.69
CA MET A 1 2.83 2.47 25.30
C MET A 1 3.86 1.36 25.31
N GLY A 2 3.55 0.20 24.74
CA GLY A 2 4.46 -0.94 24.65
C GLY A 2 5.61 -0.71 23.66
N PHE A 3 6.68 -1.49 23.77
CA PHE A 3 7.86 -1.41 22.90
C PHE A 3 7.51 -1.49 21.40
N THR A 4 6.54 -2.34 21.03
CA THR A 4 5.96 -2.44 19.68
C THR A 4 5.35 -1.13 19.19
N SER A 5 4.56 -0.42 20.02
CA SER A 5 3.99 0.89 19.63
C SER A 5 5.05 1.98 19.38
N LYS A 6 6.23 1.88 20.00
CA LYS A 6 7.35 2.79 19.77
C LYS A 6 8.15 2.46 18.50
N LEU A 7 8.15 1.20 18.07
CA LEU A 7 8.70 0.76 16.77
C LEU A 7 7.83 1.26 15.60
N PHE A 8 6.52 1.37 15.79
CA PHE A 8 5.58 1.85 14.76
C PHE A 8 5.53 3.37 14.61
N ALA A 9 5.83 4.12 15.68
CA ALA A 9 5.81 5.59 15.67
C ALA A 9 7.10 6.24 15.12
N ASN A 10 8.12 5.44 14.79
CA ASN A 10 9.41 5.92 14.30
C ASN A 10 9.80 5.17 13.02
N PRO A 11 9.52 5.72 11.82
CA PRO A 11 9.83 5.08 10.54
C PRO A 11 11.33 4.82 10.32
N ASP A 12 12.21 5.40 11.15
CA ASP A 12 13.66 5.19 11.07
C ASP A 12 14.14 3.91 11.76
N PHE A 13 13.30 3.23 12.56
CA PHE A 13 13.68 1.97 13.20
C PHE A 13 13.39 0.77 12.30
N GLY A 14 14.40 0.37 11.51
CA GLY A 14 14.45 -0.95 10.86
C GLY A 14 13.99 -1.01 9.40
N TRP A 15 13.56 0.12 8.82
CA TRP A 15 12.83 0.15 7.54
C TRP A 15 13.58 0.46 6.27
N SER A 16 14.88 0.78 6.21
CA SER A 16 15.52 1.22 4.95
C SER A 16 14.92 2.49 4.28
N ASN A 17 15.79 3.28 3.66
CA ASN A 17 15.40 4.59 3.12
C ASN A 17 14.69 4.52 1.75
N LYS A 18 14.19 3.36 1.32
CA LYS A 18 13.53 3.20 0.01
C LYS A 18 12.06 2.75 0.08
N VAL A 19 11.44 2.77 1.25
CA VAL A 19 9.99 2.61 1.38
C VAL A 19 9.30 3.75 0.63
N ARG A 20 8.41 3.41 -0.33
CA ARG A 20 7.68 4.39 -1.15
C ARG A 20 6.17 4.28 -0.92
N LEU A 21 5.70 4.80 0.22
CA LEU A 21 4.27 4.90 0.49
C LEU A 21 3.57 5.78 -0.57
N PRO A 22 2.24 5.63 -0.77
CA PRO A 22 1.49 6.54 -1.63
C PRO A 22 1.77 8.01 -1.26
N ASP A 23 2.28 8.79 -2.21
CA ASP A 23 2.57 10.20 -2.04
C ASP A 23 1.28 11.00 -2.27
N TYR A 24 0.82 11.68 -1.21
CA TYR A 24 -0.29 12.61 -1.28
C TYR A 24 0.25 14.02 -1.35
N ARG A 25 0.00 14.74 -2.45
CA ARG A 25 0.42 16.14 -2.60
C ARG A 25 -0.78 17.04 -2.88
N GLN A 26 -0.84 18.14 -2.13
CA GLN A 26 -1.63 19.30 -2.53
C GLN A 26 -0.93 19.93 -3.75
N ILE A 27 -1.66 20.12 -4.85
CA ILE A 27 -1.09 20.74 -6.05
C ILE A 27 -1.15 22.27 -5.96
N GLU A 28 -0.06 22.93 -6.34
CA GLU A 28 -0.07 24.27 -6.94
C GLU A 28 0.18 24.13 -8.45
N LEU A 29 -0.68 24.72 -9.27
CA LEU A 29 -0.84 24.41 -10.71
C LEU A 29 0.29 24.88 -11.65
N TYR A 30 1.45 25.33 -11.15
CA TYR A 30 2.48 26.00 -11.97
C TYR A 30 3.92 25.51 -11.80
N SER A 31 4.17 24.23 -11.54
CA SER A 31 5.51 23.65 -11.70
C SER A 31 5.66 22.93 -13.04
N LYS A 32 6.58 23.40 -13.89
CA LYS A 32 6.98 22.80 -15.18
C LYS A 32 7.42 21.34 -14.98
N PRO A 33 7.05 20.40 -15.89
CA PRO A 33 7.63 19.07 -15.88
C PRO A 33 9.14 19.15 -16.09
N ARG A 34 9.91 18.55 -15.17
CA ARG A 34 11.31 18.22 -15.46
C ARG A 34 11.30 17.09 -16.47
N VAL A 35 11.98 17.32 -17.60
CA VAL A 35 12.41 16.21 -18.46
C VAL A 35 13.40 15.42 -17.64
N LEU A 36 12.99 14.22 -17.22
CA LEU A 36 13.85 13.25 -16.59
C LEU A 36 14.43 12.38 -17.69
N THR A 37 15.73 12.50 -17.90
CA THR A 37 16.50 11.45 -18.55
C THR A 37 16.79 10.39 -17.49
N PHE A 38 16.38 9.16 -17.76
CA PHE A 38 16.79 8.01 -16.97
C PHE A 38 18.12 7.54 -17.52
N ASP A 39 19.18 7.68 -16.71
CA ASP A 39 20.31 6.78 -16.85
C ASP A 39 19.90 5.48 -16.16
N GLU A 40 19.98 4.34 -16.85
CA GLU A 40 19.96 3.05 -16.17
C GLU A 40 21.19 3.02 -15.26
N PRO A 41 21.04 2.98 -13.93
CA PRO A 41 22.20 2.72 -13.08
C PRO A 41 22.76 1.35 -13.51
N PRO A 42 24.09 1.18 -13.57
CA PRO A 42 24.66 -0.11 -13.88
C PRO A 42 24.08 -1.16 -12.94
N LEU A 43 23.66 -2.29 -13.50
CA LEU A 43 23.16 -3.41 -12.72
C LEU A 43 24.24 -3.77 -11.69
N PRO A 44 23.94 -3.75 -10.39
CA PRO A 44 24.92 -4.13 -9.39
C PRO A 44 25.31 -5.60 -9.62
N ASP A 45 26.62 -5.87 -9.61
CA ASP A 45 27.15 -7.23 -9.82
C ASP A 45 26.88 -8.15 -8.62
N GLU A 46 26.59 -7.56 -7.44
CA GLU A 46 26.36 -8.28 -6.20
C GLU A 46 24.90 -8.22 -5.73
N ALA A 47 24.47 -9.27 -5.04
CA ALA A 47 23.16 -9.30 -4.41
C ALA A 47 23.07 -8.24 -3.29
N PRO A 48 21.96 -7.49 -3.17
CA PRO A 48 21.84 -6.42 -2.19
C PRO A 48 21.53 -6.99 -0.79
N LEU A 49 22.53 -7.60 -0.15
CA LEU A 49 22.37 -8.33 1.12
C LEU A 49 21.82 -7.45 2.25
N GLU A 50 22.27 -6.20 2.34
CA GLU A 50 21.74 -5.23 3.32
C GLU A 50 20.23 -5.00 3.15
N ARG A 51 19.77 -5.01 1.89
CA ARG A 51 18.37 -4.80 1.55
C ARG A 51 17.52 -6.00 1.91
N ILE A 52 18.03 -7.20 1.62
CA ILE A 52 17.40 -8.47 2.02
C ILE A 52 17.31 -8.54 3.55
N ALA A 53 18.35 -8.11 4.26
CA ALA A 53 18.34 -8.05 5.72
C ALA A 53 17.33 -7.03 6.27
N ALA A 54 17.15 -5.87 5.63
CA ALA A 54 16.11 -4.91 6.01
C ALA A 54 14.70 -5.48 5.85
N LEU A 55 14.40 -6.06 4.69
CA LEU A 55 13.12 -6.70 4.45
C LEU A 55 12.88 -7.87 5.42
N ALA A 56 13.91 -8.64 5.77
CA ALA A 56 13.76 -9.70 6.74
C ALA A 56 13.45 -9.20 8.17
N ARG A 57 13.96 -8.03 8.56
CA ARG A 57 13.55 -7.39 9.82
C ARG A 57 12.09 -6.94 9.76
N ALA A 58 11.69 -6.30 8.66
CA ALA A 58 10.29 -5.94 8.43
C ALA A 58 9.37 -7.18 8.48
N ALA A 59 9.82 -8.30 7.89
CA ALA A 59 9.13 -9.58 7.93
C ALA A 59 8.96 -10.10 9.37
N VAL A 60 9.99 -10.02 10.22
CA VAL A 60 9.89 -10.44 11.63
C VAL A 60 8.85 -9.61 12.38
N VAL A 61 8.86 -8.29 12.20
CA VAL A 61 7.88 -7.39 12.86
C VAL A 61 6.47 -7.68 12.35
N PHE A 62 6.32 -7.91 11.05
CA PHE A 62 5.05 -8.28 10.42
C PHE A 62 4.53 -9.62 10.95
N GLU A 63 5.37 -10.66 10.98
CA GLU A 63 5.02 -11.98 11.50
C GLU A 63 4.66 -11.93 12.99
N ALA A 64 5.43 -11.22 13.81
CA ALA A 64 5.14 -11.05 15.24
C ALA A 64 3.79 -10.34 15.45
N THR A 65 3.49 -9.35 14.62
CA THR A 65 2.20 -8.65 14.69
C THR A 65 1.03 -9.55 14.24
N LEU A 66 1.20 -10.32 13.16
CA LEU A 66 0.21 -11.31 12.74
C LEU A 66 -0.03 -12.39 13.82
N ALA A 67 1.03 -12.84 14.50
CA ALA A 67 0.93 -13.77 15.62
C ALA A 67 0.15 -13.19 16.80
N GLY A 68 0.36 -11.90 17.11
CA GLY A 68 -0.40 -11.22 18.17
C GLY A 68 -1.88 -11.00 17.81
N LEU A 69 -2.20 -10.74 16.55
CA LEU A 69 -3.58 -10.58 16.09
C LEU A 69 -4.35 -11.90 15.99
N TYR A 70 -3.67 -12.96 15.57
CA TYR A 70 -4.26 -14.27 15.30
C TYR A 70 -3.44 -15.36 16.00
N PRO A 71 -3.47 -15.46 17.33
CA PRO A 71 -2.64 -16.41 18.06
C PRO A 71 -2.90 -17.85 17.62
N THR A 72 -1.87 -18.68 17.67
CA THR A 72 -1.94 -20.13 17.40
C THR A 72 -1.13 -20.87 18.45
N ASP A 73 -1.63 -22.03 18.86
CA ASP A 73 -1.02 -22.84 19.93
C ASP A 73 0.13 -23.73 19.41
N LEU A 74 0.33 -23.80 18.09
CA LEU A 74 1.29 -24.70 17.46
C LEU A 74 2.37 -23.95 16.65
N PRO A 75 3.62 -24.45 16.61
CA PRO A 75 4.63 -23.96 15.68
C PRO A 75 4.31 -24.47 14.26
N LEU A 76 3.79 -23.61 13.40
CA LEU A 76 3.30 -23.98 12.06
C LEU A 76 4.28 -23.64 10.92
N THR A 77 4.27 -24.46 9.87
CA THR A 77 4.94 -24.16 8.60
C THR A 77 4.31 -22.94 7.90
N SER A 78 4.94 -22.40 6.84
CA SER A 78 4.48 -21.18 6.16
C SER A 78 3.04 -21.35 5.71
N TRP A 79 2.79 -22.51 5.11
CA TRP A 79 1.49 -22.86 4.58
C TRP A 79 0.48 -23.23 5.65
N ALA A 80 0.89 -23.97 6.68
CA ALA A 80 0.01 -24.30 7.79
C ALA A 80 -0.45 -23.02 8.50
N ARG A 81 0.44 -22.03 8.64
CA ARG A 81 0.07 -20.71 9.15
C ARG A 81 -0.86 -19.93 8.21
N ALA A 82 -0.53 -19.91 6.91
CA ALA A 82 -1.40 -19.31 5.88
C ALA A 82 -2.81 -19.94 5.83
N LYS A 83 -2.96 -21.19 6.28
CA LYS A 83 -4.25 -21.87 6.37
C LYS A 83 -5.16 -21.29 7.46
N GLU A 84 -4.58 -20.88 8.58
CA GLU A 84 -5.32 -20.37 9.76
C GLU A 84 -5.69 -18.90 9.67
N LEU A 85 -4.94 -18.11 8.91
CA LEU A 85 -5.22 -16.68 8.75
C LEU A 85 -6.60 -16.45 8.08
N PRO A 86 -7.34 -15.40 8.48
CA PRO A 86 -8.63 -15.04 7.87
C PRO A 86 -8.54 -14.86 6.35
N LYS A 87 -9.65 -15.15 5.64
CA LYS A 87 -9.73 -15.17 4.16
C LYS A 87 -11.07 -14.64 3.65
N SER A 88 -11.77 -13.88 4.47
CA SER A 88 -13.09 -13.34 4.18
C SER A 88 -12.98 -12.19 3.18
N THR A 89 -11.96 -11.35 3.30
CA THR A 89 -11.73 -10.18 2.44
C THR A 89 -10.57 -10.38 1.46
N LEU A 90 -10.51 -9.56 0.41
CA LEU A 90 -9.38 -9.59 -0.53
C LEU A 90 -8.08 -9.13 0.16
N VAL A 91 -8.15 -8.10 1.01
CA VAL A 91 -7.01 -7.63 1.80
C VAL A 91 -6.41 -8.74 2.64
N GLU A 92 -7.25 -9.55 3.30
CA GLU A 92 -6.81 -10.70 4.08
C GLU A 92 -6.12 -11.76 3.20
N LYS A 93 -6.70 -12.12 2.06
CA LYS A 93 -6.11 -13.07 1.11
C LYS A 93 -4.74 -12.61 0.58
N ILE A 94 -4.62 -11.32 0.28
CA ILE A 94 -3.38 -10.69 -0.14
C ILE A 94 -2.36 -10.65 1.01
N THR A 95 -2.79 -10.32 2.23
CA THR A 95 -1.96 -10.34 3.45
C THR A 95 -1.35 -11.72 3.68
N ILE A 96 -2.09 -12.79 3.38
CA ILE A 96 -1.56 -14.16 3.41
C ILE A 96 -0.45 -14.36 2.37
N GLN A 97 -0.60 -13.85 1.14
CA GLN A 97 0.47 -13.95 0.14
C GLN A 97 1.70 -13.13 0.55
N LEU A 98 1.50 -11.94 1.13
CA LEU A 98 2.58 -11.13 1.70
C LEU A 98 3.32 -11.86 2.82
N HIS A 99 2.61 -12.57 3.69
CA HIS A 99 3.21 -13.43 4.71
C HIS A 99 4.08 -14.53 4.08
N ARG A 100 3.57 -15.23 3.06
CA ARG A 100 4.33 -16.29 2.38
C ARG A 100 5.60 -15.74 1.72
N LEU A 101 5.50 -14.60 1.03
CA LEU A 101 6.64 -13.92 0.40
C LEU A 101 7.72 -13.53 1.42
N THR A 102 7.34 -12.77 2.44
CA THR A 102 8.27 -12.26 3.45
C THR A 102 8.93 -13.38 4.26
N ARG A 103 8.17 -14.43 4.58
CA ARG A 103 8.70 -15.63 5.24
C ARG A 103 9.68 -16.40 4.36
N LEU A 104 9.37 -16.61 3.08
CA LEU A 104 10.23 -17.32 2.15
C LEU A 104 11.59 -16.63 2.02
N ILE A 105 11.59 -15.30 1.87
CA ILE A 105 12.82 -14.49 1.81
C ILE A 105 13.65 -14.68 3.09
N ARG A 106 13.02 -14.56 4.26
CA ARG A 106 13.71 -14.77 5.55
C ARG A 106 14.24 -16.19 5.69
N LEU A 107 13.44 -17.19 5.30
CA LEU A 107 13.83 -18.60 5.41
C LEU A 107 15.07 -18.87 4.56
N ILE A 108 15.08 -18.47 3.29
CA ILE A 108 16.22 -18.71 2.41
C ILE A 108 17.43 -17.88 2.85
N ALA A 109 17.26 -16.58 3.11
CA ALA A 109 18.38 -15.68 3.36
C ALA A 109 19.21 -16.02 4.61
N PHE A 110 18.61 -16.67 5.62
CA PHE A 110 19.28 -16.97 6.89
C PHE A 110 19.48 -18.46 7.15
N HIS A 111 19.06 -19.34 6.24
CA HIS A 111 19.30 -20.78 6.40
C HIS A 111 20.70 -21.17 5.91
N PRO A 112 21.43 -22.08 6.59
CA PRO A 112 22.78 -22.51 6.16
C PRO A 112 22.85 -23.11 4.74
N HIS A 113 21.73 -23.64 4.24
CA HIS A 113 21.60 -24.18 2.89
C HIS A 113 20.89 -23.24 1.91
N GLY A 114 20.62 -22.00 2.33
CA GLY A 114 20.11 -20.95 1.47
C GLY A 114 21.23 -20.29 0.69
N GLN A 115 20.93 -19.90 -0.53
CA GLN A 115 21.82 -19.23 -1.46
C GLN A 115 21.12 -17.98 -1.99
N VAL A 116 21.91 -16.93 -2.14
CA VAL A 116 21.48 -15.64 -2.70
C VAL A 116 22.54 -15.21 -3.69
N GLU A 117 22.13 -14.94 -4.92
CA GLU A 117 23.01 -14.49 -5.99
C GLU A 117 22.28 -13.45 -6.86
N MET A 118 23.04 -12.62 -7.58
CA MET A 118 22.50 -11.70 -8.58
C MET A 118 22.80 -12.25 -9.97
N ARG A 119 21.79 -12.30 -10.83
CA ARG A 119 21.92 -12.73 -12.23
C ARG A 119 21.13 -11.80 -13.13
N ASN A 120 21.81 -11.06 -13.99
CA ASN A 120 21.19 -10.15 -14.97
C ASN A 120 20.16 -9.18 -14.33
N GLY A 121 20.49 -8.60 -13.17
CA GLY A 121 19.58 -7.68 -12.45
C GLY A 121 18.43 -8.35 -11.68
N VAL A 122 18.41 -9.68 -11.63
CA VAL A 122 17.46 -10.47 -10.83
C VAL A 122 18.17 -11.05 -9.61
N ILE A 123 17.58 -10.84 -8.44
CA ILE A 123 18.01 -11.45 -7.19
C ILE A 123 17.45 -12.86 -7.18
N CYS A 124 18.32 -13.85 -7.33
CA CYS A 124 17.97 -15.27 -7.28
C CYS A 124 18.22 -15.80 -5.87
N MET A 125 17.17 -16.30 -5.23
CA MET A 125 17.24 -16.93 -3.91
C MET A 125 16.78 -18.37 -4.03
N GLY A 126 17.51 -19.31 -3.43
CA GLY A 126 17.05 -20.69 -3.37
C GLY A 126 17.79 -21.55 -2.36
N GLY A 127 17.28 -22.74 -2.11
CA GLY A 127 17.93 -23.69 -1.22
C GLY A 127 17.09 -24.94 -0.98
N VAL A 128 17.78 -26.01 -0.57
CA VAL A 128 17.14 -27.24 -0.07
C VAL A 128 17.11 -27.16 1.44
N ILE A 129 15.92 -27.03 2.02
CA ILE A 129 15.74 -26.84 3.47
C ILE A 129 14.83 -27.94 3.98
N GLY A 130 15.39 -28.88 4.74
CA GLY A 130 14.69 -30.10 5.12
C GLY A 130 14.43 -30.99 3.91
N LYS A 131 13.15 -31.30 3.64
CA LYS A 131 12.72 -32.12 2.48
C LYS A 131 12.21 -31.28 1.32
N GLU A 132 12.18 -29.96 1.47
CA GLU A 132 11.56 -29.04 0.54
C GLU A 132 12.62 -28.24 -0.22
N VAL A 133 12.28 -27.87 -1.45
CA VAL A 133 13.10 -26.99 -2.28
C VAL A 133 12.39 -25.65 -2.42
N TYR A 134 13.12 -24.59 -2.11
CA TYR A 134 12.62 -23.22 -2.13
C TYR A 134 13.31 -22.42 -3.24
N TYR A 135 12.53 -21.63 -3.97
CA TYR A 135 13.02 -20.72 -5.00
C TYR A 135 12.27 -19.39 -4.95
N PHE A 136 13.00 -18.30 -5.07
CA PHE A 136 12.45 -16.97 -5.15
C PHE A 136 13.36 -16.04 -5.95
N ASP A 137 12.96 -15.75 -7.19
CA ASP A 137 13.69 -14.87 -8.08
C ASP A 137 12.87 -13.59 -8.27
N ILE A 138 13.44 -12.43 -7.95
CA ILE A 138 12.74 -11.14 -7.99
C ILE A 138 13.69 -10.02 -8.42
N THR A 139 13.15 -8.97 -9.06
CA THR A 139 13.94 -7.76 -9.32
C THR A 139 14.18 -6.96 -8.04
N ALA A 140 15.14 -6.02 -8.08
CA ALA A 140 15.35 -5.08 -6.98
C ALA A 140 14.11 -4.20 -6.71
N ALA A 141 13.38 -3.81 -7.77
CA ALA A 141 12.15 -3.03 -7.64
C ALA A 141 11.05 -3.83 -6.92
N GLY A 142 10.89 -5.11 -7.25
CA GLY A 142 9.97 -6.00 -6.56
C GLY A 142 10.28 -6.14 -5.06
N LEU A 143 11.57 -6.23 -4.71
CA LEU A 143 12.00 -6.28 -3.31
C LEU A 143 11.60 -5.02 -2.52
N ASP A 144 11.75 -3.83 -3.15
CA ASP A 144 11.33 -2.55 -2.57
C ASP A 144 9.81 -2.44 -2.42
N LEU A 145 9.06 -3.00 -3.38
CA LEU A 145 7.60 -3.05 -3.32
C LEU A 145 7.10 -3.94 -2.18
N ILE A 146 7.73 -5.08 -1.91
CA ILE A 146 7.36 -5.94 -0.79
C ILE A 146 7.51 -5.19 0.54
N GLU A 147 8.66 -4.56 0.78
CA GLU A 147 8.89 -3.80 2.02
C GLU A 147 7.90 -2.64 2.15
N THR A 148 7.65 -1.93 1.05
CA THR A 148 6.65 -0.85 0.99
C THR A 148 5.26 -1.35 1.34
N MET A 149 4.86 -2.53 0.85
CA MET A 149 3.56 -3.11 1.12
C MET A 149 3.41 -3.53 2.58
N VAL A 150 4.48 -4.04 3.22
CA VAL A 150 4.48 -4.30 4.67
C VAL A 150 4.31 -2.99 5.45
N ALA A 151 5.05 -1.94 5.10
CA ALA A 151 4.92 -0.63 5.74
C ALA A 151 3.50 -0.06 5.57
N TYR A 152 2.91 -0.18 4.38
CA TYR A 152 1.53 0.24 4.10
C TYR A 152 0.50 -0.58 4.90
N TRP A 153 0.74 -1.87 5.11
CA TRP A 153 -0.11 -2.69 5.98
C TRP A 153 -0.16 -2.17 7.41
N PHE A 154 0.97 -1.72 7.96
CA PHE A 154 0.99 -1.10 9.28
C PHE A 154 0.26 0.25 9.29
N SER A 155 0.52 1.11 8.31
CA SER A 155 -0.06 2.46 8.29
C SER A 155 -1.57 2.48 8.07
N THR A 156 -2.12 1.52 7.34
CA THR A 156 -3.55 1.45 7.02
C THR A 156 -4.45 1.07 8.20
N ARG A 157 -3.86 0.53 9.28
CA ARG A 157 -4.61 0.17 10.49
C ARG A 157 -5.13 1.39 11.25
N ASP A 158 -4.36 2.47 11.23
CA ASP A 158 -4.69 3.74 11.90
C ASP A 158 -5.12 4.83 10.89
N SER A 159 -5.45 4.40 9.67
CA SER A 159 -5.80 5.27 8.55
C SER A 159 -7.29 5.62 8.53
N VAL A 160 -7.59 6.85 8.11
CA VAL A 160 -8.97 7.31 7.84
C VAL A 160 -9.54 6.82 6.51
N TYR A 161 -8.70 6.28 5.63
CA TYR A 161 -9.14 5.82 4.32
C TYR A 161 -10.15 4.65 4.45
N PRO A 162 -11.23 4.65 3.65
CA PRO A 162 -12.24 3.59 3.63
C PRO A 162 -11.65 2.20 3.31
N GLU A 163 -12.34 1.11 3.68
CA GLU A 163 -11.93 -0.26 3.32
C GLU A 163 -11.80 -0.49 1.82
N ALA A 164 -12.76 0.01 1.04
CA ALA A 164 -12.70 -0.10 -0.42
C ALA A 164 -11.45 0.57 -1.01
N TYR A 165 -11.01 1.69 -0.40
CA TYR A 165 -9.82 2.41 -0.83
C TYR A 165 -8.54 1.61 -0.51
N VAL A 166 -8.40 1.16 0.74
CA VAL A 166 -7.27 0.35 1.19
C VAL A 166 -7.16 -0.92 0.36
N GLU A 167 -8.28 -1.59 0.09
CA GLU A 167 -8.31 -2.79 -0.74
C GLU A 167 -7.77 -2.54 -2.16
N ARG A 168 -8.14 -1.41 -2.80
CA ARG A 168 -7.63 -1.05 -4.12
C ARG A 168 -6.12 -0.82 -4.12
N VAL A 169 -5.60 -0.05 -3.15
CA VAL A 169 -4.16 0.19 -3.04
C VAL A 169 -3.40 -1.13 -2.81
N PHE A 170 -3.89 -1.98 -1.90
CA PHE A 170 -3.30 -3.28 -1.61
C PHE A 170 -3.27 -4.20 -2.84
N SER A 171 -4.37 -4.23 -3.58
CA SER A 171 -4.48 -5.03 -4.78
C SER A 171 -3.48 -4.60 -5.84
N GLU A 172 -3.33 -3.30 -6.08
CA GLU A 172 -2.39 -2.78 -7.07
C GLU A 172 -0.94 -3.03 -6.66
N MET A 173 -0.57 -2.81 -5.39
CA MET A 173 0.77 -3.16 -4.89
C MET A 173 1.09 -4.64 -5.11
N PHE A 174 0.12 -5.53 -4.87
CA PHE A 174 0.30 -6.96 -5.09
C PHE A 174 0.53 -7.31 -6.56
N PHE A 175 -0.23 -6.71 -7.48
CA PHE A 175 -0.04 -6.93 -8.92
C PHE A 175 1.33 -6.45 -9.40
N ASP A 176 1.81 -5.32 -8.89
CA ASP A 176 3.13 -4.82 -9.22
C ASP A 176 4.22 -5.77 -8.69
N ILE A 177 4.06 -6.31 -7.47
CA ILE A 177 5.00 -7.31 -6.92
C ILE A 177 5.00 -8.58 -7.79
N ASP A 178 3.83 -9.10 -8.16
CA ASP A 178 3.72 -10.32 -8.98
C ASP A 178 4.40 -10.16 -10.34
N ALA A 179 4.30 -8.98 -10.96
CA ALA A 179 4.97 -8.66 -12.23
C ALA A 179 6.51 -8.61 -12.12
N GLU A 180 7.04 -8.37 -10.93
CA GLU A 180 8.49 -8.33 -10.66
C GLU A 180 9.08 -9.69 -10.26
N ILE A 181 8.23 -10.68 -9.91
CA ILE A 181 8.65 -12.04 -9.58
C ILE A 181 8.91 -12.83 -10.87
N ARG A 182 10.11 -13.42 -10.97
CA ARG A 182 10.53 -14.26 -12.11
C ARG A 182 10.37 -15.75 -11.81
N ARG A 183 10.49 -16.14 -10.55
CA ARG A 183 10.32 -17.53 -10.09
C ARG A 183 9.87 -17.55 -8.64
N TYR A 184 8.94 -18.43 -8.31
CA TYR A 184 8.46 -18.63 -6.95
C TYR A 184 8.13 -20.10 -6.70
N ALA A 185 8.66 -20.66 -5.61
CA ALA A 185 8.28 -21.97 -5.09
C ALA A 185 8.41 -21.98 -3.55
N ASP A 186 7.28 -22.22 -2.89
CA ASP A 186 7.14 -22.35 -1.43
C ASP A 186 6.43 -23.66 -1.13
N GLU A 187 7.19 -24.69 -0.72
CA GLU A 187 6.68 -26.06 -0.48
C GLU A 187 5.93 -26.61 -1.71
N GLY A 188 6.48 -26.40 -2.91
CA GLY A 188 5.86 -26.82 -4.18
C GLY A 188 4.62 -26.03 -4.60
N ARG A 189 4.31 -24.90 -3.93
CA ARG A 189 3.14 -24.05 -4.24
C ARG A 189 3.55 -22.74 -4.90
N THR A 190 2.67 -22.25 -5.76
CA THR A 190 2.74 -20.91 -6.37
C THR A 190 1.99 -19.87 -5.53
N LEU A 191 2.10 -18.59 -5.89
CA LEU A 191 1.26 -17.53 -5.35
C LEU A 191 -0.16 -17.64 -5.90
N TYR A 192 -1.15 -17.24 -5.09
CA TYR A 192 -2.50 -17.10 -5.57
C TYR A 192 -2.65 -15.86 -6.45
N GLN A 193 -3.38 -16.02 -7.54
CA GLN A 193 -3.75 -14.95 -8.46
C GLN A 193 -5.14 -14.42 -8.11
N PHE A 194 -5.31 -13.10 -8.18
CA PHE A 194 -6.56 -12.44 -7.87
C PHE A 194 -7.10 -11.69 -9.09
N GLN A 195 -8.40 -11.44 -9.13
CA GLN A 195 -9.00 -10.63 -10.19
C GLN A 195 -8.72 -9.15 -9.92
N ARG A 196 -8.09 -8.47 -10.89
CA ARG A 196 -7.90 -7.01 -10.83
C ARG A 196 -9.22 -6.30 -11.09
N LYS A 197 -9.61 -5.38 -10.20
CA LYS A 197 -10.89 -4.65 -10.28
C LYS A 197 -10.87 -3.46 -11.26
N GLY A 198 -9.72 -3.14 -11.83
CA GLY A 198 -9.51 -2.02 -12.75
C GLY A 198 -8.20 -1.29 -12.42
N PRO A 199 -7.79 -0.33 -13.26
CA PRO A 199 -6.62 0.49 -12.98
C PRO A 199 -6.88 1.41 -11.78
N PHE A 200 -5.90 1.53 -10.88
CA PHE A 200 -5.97 2.45 -9.75
C PHE A 200 -4.59 3.03 -9.49
N ASN A 201 -4.43 4.35 -9.61
CA ASN A 201 -3.11 4.96 -9.47
C ASN A 201 -2.80 5.19 -7.98
N ARG A 202 -1.97 4.30 -7.45
CA ARG A 202 -1.49 4.31 -6.06
C ARG A 202 -0.24 5.16 -5.82
N HIS A 203 0.45 5.59 -6.87
CA HIS A 203 1.78 6.20 -6.74
C HIS A 203 1.70 7.66 -6.35
N PHE A 204 0.74 8.38 -6.92
CA PHE A 204 0.60 9.80 -6.73
C PHE A 204 -0.87 10.18 -6.69
N ARG A 205 -1.31 10.72 -5.55
CA ARG A 205 -2.69 11.12 -5.31
C ARG A 205 -2.79 12.64 -5.11
N PHE A 206 -3.79 13.24 -5.72
CA PHE A 206 -4.17 14.65 -5.50
C PHE A 206 -5.33 14.72 -4.54
N ASP A 207 -5.24 15.56 -3.51
CA ASP A 207 -6.36 15.75 -2.57
C ASP A 207 -7.24 16.93 -3.01
N CYS A 208 -8.58 16.74 -3.02
CA CYS A 208 -9.57 17.81 -3.24
C CYS A 208 -10.56 17.86 -2.06
N ASP A 209 -10.56 18.98 -1.33
CA ASP A 209 -11.21 19.09 -0.01
C ASP A 209 -12.60 19.74 0.00
N ASN A 210 -13.04 20.23 -1.15
CA ASN A 210 -14.33 20.88 -1.32
C ASN A 210 -14.86 20.68 -2.76
N PRO A 211 -15.11 19.44 -3.18
CA PRO A 211 -15.69 19.18 -4.48
C PRO A 211 -17.10 19.80 -4.56
N LYS A 212 -17.44 20.36 -5.72
CA LYS A 212 -18.83 20.69 -6.03
C LYS A 212 -19.56 19.40 -6.36
N ALA A 213 -20.67 19.14 -5.67
CA ALA A 213 -21.47 17.95 -5.89
C ALA A 213 -22.95 18.30 -6.05
N THR A 214 -23.63 17.61 -6.98
CA THR A 214 -25.07 17.68 -7.22
C THR A 214 -25.71 16.36 -6.81
N PHE A 215 -26.86 16.43 -6.14
CA PHE A 215 -27.58 15.28 -5.63
C PHE A 215 -28.79 14.97 -6.51
N GLU A 216 -28.73 13.84 -7.20
CA GLU A 216 -29.83 13.31 -8.02
C GLU A 216 -30.45 12.09 -7.34
N ALA A 217 -31.66 11.68 -7.72
CA ALA A 217 -32.41 10.64 -6.98
C ALA A 217 -31.65 9.32 -6.75
N ASP A 218 -30.84 8.90 -7.73
CA ASP A 218 -30.12 7.62 -7.77
C ASP A 218 -28.58 7.76 -7.67
N HIS A 219 -28.03 8.94 -7.91
CA HIS A 219 -26.58 9.17 -7.92
C HIS A 219 -26.17 10.52 -7.30
N VAL A 220 -24.88 10.64 -7.00
CA VAL A 220 -24.23 11.91 -6.71
C VAL A 220 -23.27 12.19 -7.86
N GLU A 221 -23.35 13.40 -8.40
CA GLU A 221 -22.47 13.88 -9.47
C GLU A 221 -21.45 14.85 -8.87
N ILE A 222 -20.17 14.53 -8.98
CA ILE A 222 -19.07 15.41 -8.64
C ILE A 222 -18.67 16.18 -9.90
N GLU A 223 -18.67 17.50 -9.83
CA GLU A 223 -18.27 18.36 -10.94
C GLU A 223 -16.75 18.26 -11.15
N ILE A 224 -16.35 17.55 -12.21
CA ILE A 224 -14.94 17.41 -12.60
C ILE A 224 -14.69 18.21 -13.88
N PRO A 225 -13.82 19.25 -13.82
CA PRO A 225 -13.44 19.99 -15.02
C PRO A 225 -12.82 19.06 -16.06
N ALA A 226 -13.12 19.30 -17.34
CA ALA A 226 -12.68 18.47 -18.47
C ALA A 226 -11.22 17.96 -18.41
N PRO A 227 -10.20 18.78 -18.10
CA PRO A 227 -8.81 18.30 -18.04
C PRO A 227 -8.56 17.24 -16.96
N TYR A 228 -9.34 17.23 -15.87
CA TYR A 228 -9.15 16.34 -14.72
C TYR A 228 -10.00 15.07 -14.76
N ARG A 229 -10.73 14.83 -15.86
CA ARG A 229 -11.57 13.64 -16.02
C ARG A 229 -10.78 12.36 -16.33
N ASP A 230 -9.55 12.51 -16.82
CA ASP A 230 -8.65 11.38 -17.03
C ASP A 230 -8.04 10.94 -15.69
N SER A 231 -8.64 9.92 -15.08
CA SER A 231 -8.22 9.36 -13.79
C SER A 231 -6.84 8.70 -13.82
N ALA A 232 -6.37 8.26 -14.99
CA ALA A 232 -5.03 7.68 -15.11
C ALA A 232 -3.96 8.77 -14.97
N ARG A 233 -4.25 9.97 -15.48
CA ARG A 233 -3.37 11.13 -15.42
C ARG A 233 -3.54 11.95 -14.14
N TYR A 234 -4.77 12.11 -13.66
CA TYR A 234 -5.12 12.91 -12.49
C TYR A 234 -5.84 12.06 -11.45
N ALA A 235 -5.07 11.33 -10.66
CA ALA A 235 -5.59 10.45 -9.62
C ALA A 235 -6.02 11.29 -8.39
N ILE A 236 -7.25 11.80 -8.41
CA ILE A 236 -7.78 12.72 -7.40
C ILE A 236 -8.61 11.97 -6.35
N ASP A 237 -8.33 12.22 -5.07
CA ASP A 237 -9.16 11.86 -3.92
C ASP A 237 -10.05 13.03 -3.52
N PHE A 238 -11.36 12.85 -3.68
CA PHE A 238 -12.36 13.82 -3.27
C PHE A 238 -12.79 13.58 -1.82
N TYR A 239 -12.52 14.55 -0.95
CA TYR A 239 -12.99 14.58 0.42
C TYR A 239 -14.31 15.36 0.42
N ALA A 240 -15.41 14.63 0.47
CA ALA A 240 -16.75 15.17 0.33
C ALA A 240 -17.55 14.92 1.60
N VAL A 241 -18.11 15.96 2.20
CA VAL A 241 -19.12 15.81 3.26
C VAL A 241 -20.48 15.71 2.58
N LEU A 242 -21.05 14.51 2.58
CA LEU A 242 -22.34 14.21 1.96
C LEU A 242 -23.26 13.66 3.05
N HIS A 243 -24.41 14.30 3.25
CA HIS A 243 -25.36 13.98 4.34
C HIS A 243 -24.68 13.87 5.72
N ASP A 244 -23.89 14.88 6.08
CA ASP A 244 -23.16 14.98 7.36
C ASP A 244 -22.14 13.85 7.63
N VAL A 245 -21.75 13.10 6.59
CA VAL A 245 -20.71 12.07 6.65
C VAL A 245 -19.58 12.41 5.69
N LEU A 246 -18.34 12.34 6.19
CA LEU A 246 -17.14 12.46 5.37
C LEU A 246 -16.93 11.20 4.53
N HIS A 247 -16.85 11.39 3.22
CA HIS A 247 -16.48 10.38 2.24
C HIS A 247 -15.13 10.74 1.62
N ILE A 248 -14.30 9.72 1.38
CA ILE A 248 -13.05 9.86 0.64
C ILE A 248 -13.19 9.02 -0.63
N ILE A 249 -13.54 9.68 -1.73
CA ILE A 249 -13.93 9.06 -3.00
C ILE A 249 -12.81 9.27 -4.02
N PRO A 250 -12.09 8.22 -4.44
CA PRO A 250 -11.12 8.35 -5.52
C PRO A 250 -11.85 8.55 -6.85
N VAL A 251 -11.28 9.33 -7.76
CA VAL A 251 -11.83 9.54 -9.11
C VAL A 251 -12.03 8.23 -9.86
N GLU A 252 -11.21 7.20 -9.60
CA GLU A 252 -11.34 5.86 -10.17
C GLU A 252 -12.60 5.10 -9.68
N ALA A 253 -13.31 5.61 -8.69
CA ALA A 253 -14.61 5.08 -8.26
C ALA A 253 -15.78 5.71 -9.02
N LEU A 254 -15.55 6.81 -9.73
CA LEU A 254 -16.57 7.55 -10.45
C LEU A 254 -16.71 7.04 -11.89
N LYS A 255 -17.93 7.06 -12.40
CA LYS A 255 -18.23 6.85 -13.82
C LYS A 255 -18.78 8.14 -14.39
N ASP A 256 -18.03 8.78 -15.28
CA ASP A 256 -18.37 10.09 -15.85
C ASP A 256 -18.66 11.16 -14.78
N GLY A 257 -17.87 11.15 -13.68
CA GLY A 257 -18.05 12.05 -12.54
C GLY A 257 -19.17 11.64 -11.57
N LYS A 258 -19.84 10.51 -11.82
CA LYS A 258 -20.99 10.06 -11.04
C LYS A 258 -20.66 8.85 -10.17
N ILE A 259 -21.25 8.80 -8.99
CA ILE A 259 -21.26 7.62 -8.13
C ILE A 259 -22.70 7.28 -7.74
N ALA A 260 -23.06 6.00 -7.83
CA ALA A 260 -24.39 5.55 -7.41
C ALA A 260 -24.55 5.79 -5.89
N ARG A 261 -25.73 6.25 -5.45
CA ARG A 261 -25.99 6.48 -4.02
C ARG A 261 -25.80 5.22 -3.18
N ALA A 262 -26.14 4.06 -3.73
CA ALA A 262 -25.96 2.76 -3.07
C ALA A 262 -24.48 2.38 -2.86
N ASP A 263 -23.56 3.00 -3.61
CA ASP A 263 -22.11 2.75 -3.48
C ASP A 263 -21.42 3.73 -2.54
N LEU A 264 -22.05 4.85 -2.19
CA LEU A 264 -21.48 5.87 -1.29
C LEU A 264 -21.02 5.29 0.06
N PRO A 265 -21.78 4.41 0.75
CA PRO A 265 -21.36 3.89 2.06
C PRO A 265 -20.00 3.18 2.05
N LYS A 266 -19.57 2.65 0.89
CA LYS A 266 -18.26 1.98 0.74
C LYS A 266 -17.07 2.94 0.87
N TRP A 267 -17.32 4.23 0.72
CA TRP A 267 -16.33 5.30 0.69
C TRP A 267 -16.39 6.20 1.92
N GLU A 268 -17.14 5.84 2.94
CA GLU A 268 -17.17 6.54 4.23
C GLU A 268 -15.81 6.47 4.93
N ALA A 269 -15.33 7.62 5.39
CA ALA A 269 -14.05 7.72 6.06
C ALA A 269 -14.10 7.04 7.44
N ARG A 270 -13.04 6.32 7.80
CA ARG A 270 -12.89 5.68 9.12
C ARG A 270 -12.51 6.72 10.16
N THR A 271 -13.50 7.49 10.63
CA THR A 271 -13.30 8.56 11.60
C THR A 271 -14.14 8.32 12.84
N PRO A 272 -13.65 8.64 14.05
CA PRO A 272 -14.43 8.52 15.28
C PRO A 272 -15.57 9.53 15.37
N ASP A 273 -15.45 10.64 14.63
CA ASP A 273 -16.47 11.67 14.43
C ASP A 273 -16.64 11.88 12.92
N PRO A 274 -17.86 11.76 12.36
CA PRO A 274 -18.13 11.73 10.92
C PRO A 274 -17.69 12.98 10.14
N LEU A 275 -17.27 14.05 10.82
CA LEU A 275 -16.86 15.32 10.21
C LEU A 275 -15.38 15.69 10.46
N SER A 276 -14.68 14.95 11.32
CA SER A 276 -13.36 15.35 11.78
C SER A 276 -12.23 14.52 11.18
N LEU A 277 -11.25 15.21 10.59
CA LEU A 277 -9.99 14.61 10.19
C LEU A 277 -8.93 14.63 11.32
N PRO A 278 -8.07 13.61 11.43
CA PRO A 278 -6.95 13.59 12.36
C PRO A 278 -6.00 14.77 12.18
N ALA A 279 -5.23 15.09 13.22
CA ALA A 279 -4.27 16.20 13.21
C ALA A 279 -3.27 16.14 12.04
N ALA A 280 -2.85 14.94 11.62
CA ALA A 280 -1.94 14.75 10.48
C ALA A 280 -2.49 15.27 9.14
N PHE A 281 -3.82 15.40 9.00
CA PHE A 281 -4.48 15.95 7.82
C PHE A 281 -4.86 17.43 7.98
N LYS A 282 -4.81 17.99 9.20
CA LYS A 282 -5.10 19.41 9.46
C LYS A 282 -4.15 20.35 8.73
N THR A 283 -2.90 19.95 8.51
CA THR A 283 -1.95 20.76 7.73
C THR A 283 -2.25 20.77 6.23
N LYS A 284 -2.92 19.72 5.72
CA LYS A 284 -3.32 19.60 4.31
C LYS A 284 -4.61 20.35 3.98
N PHE A 285 -5.56 20.37 4.92
CA PHE A 285 -6.91 20.92 4.72
C PHE A 285 -7.24 22.10 5.65
N GLY A 286 -6.29 22.50 6.49
CA GLY A 286 -6.44 23.60 7.43
C GLY A 286 -6.51 24.91 6.68
N ARG A 287 -7.72 25.41 6.46
CA ARG A 287 -7.91 26.82 6.11
C ARG A 287 -7.71 27.63 7.38
N LEU A 288 -6.69 28.49 7.40
CA LEU A 288 -6.64 29.59 8.37
C LEU A 288 -7.99 30.32 8.25
N LYS A 289 -8.76 30.39 9.35
CA LYS A 289 -9.90 31.31 9.38
C LYS A 289 -9.35 32.69 9.05
N PRO A 290 -9.77 33.35 7.96
CA PRO A 290 -9.35 34.71 7.71
C PRO A 290 -9.76 35.52 8.92
N ASN A 291 -8.79 36.11 9.60
CA ASN A 291 -9.08 36.98 10.73
C ASN A 291 -9.71 38.22 10.12
N ILE A 292 -11.03 38.37 10.28
CA ILE A 292 -11.84 39.46 9.67
C ILE A 292 -11.31 40.86 10.06
N ASN A 293 -10.41 40.93 11.04
CA ASN A 293 -9.81 42.16 11.55
C ASN A 293 -8.30 42.33 11.28
N GLN A 294 -7.69 41.60 10.34
CA GLN A 294 -6.33 41.96 9.91
C GLN A 294 -6.38 43.17 8.96
N PRO A 295 -5.79 44.33 9.32
CA PRO A 295 -5.66 45.43 8.38
C PRO A 295 -4.81 44.95 7.19
N MET A 296 -5.28 45.23 5.98
CA MET A 296 -4.49 44.99 4.77
C MET A 296 -3.20 45.82 4.86
N THR A 297 -2.05 45.14 4.87
CA THR A 297 -0.75 45.73 4.59
C THR A 297 -0.32 45.37 3.19
#